data_AF-A0A520BJU8-F1
#
_entry.id   AF-A0A520BJU8-F1
#
_cell.length_a   1.000
_cell.length_b   1.000
_cell.length_c   1.000
_cell.angle_alpha   90.00
_cell.angle_beta   90.00
_cell.angle_gamma   90.00
#
_symmetry.space_group_name_H-M   'P 1'
#
loop_
_entity.id
_entity.type
_entity.pdbx_description
1 polymer ?
#
loop_
_entity_poly.entity_id
_entity_poly.type
_entity_poly.pdbx_seq_one_letter_code
_entity_poly.pdbx_strand_id
1 'polypeptide(L)'
;RALAVTSPARIKGLNAPTLKELGIDVEIGNWRGVYAPPGITPEQRKALTDMVVAATKSKSWAESIEKNGWTPALLTGADFDAFVDREFATLRAIMVKSGMI
;
A
#
# COMPACT_ATOMS: atom_id res chain seq x y z
N ARG A 1 -10.15 20.74 8.90
CA ARG A 1 -11.25 19.82 8.52
C ARG A 1 -10.78 19.00 7.33
N ALA A 2 -10.89 17.67 7.35
CA ALA A 2 -10.60 16.85 6.17
C ALA A 2 -11.60 17.19 5.04
N LEU A 3 -11.13 17.32 3.81
CA LEU A 3 -11.97 17.66 2.65
C LEU A 3 -12.41 16.41 1.89
N ALA A 4 -11.48 15.49 1.66
CA ALA A 4 -11.73 14.19 1.06
C ALA A 4 -10.59 13.22 1.43
N VAL A 5 -10.79 11.94 1.16
CA VAL A 5 -9.75 10.90 1.22
C VAL A 5 -9.46 10.36 -0.19
N THR A 6 -8.21 9.98 -0.43
CA THR A 6 -7.76 9.35 -1.69
C THR A 6 -7.92 7.83 -1.68
N SER A 7 -8.48 7.26 -0.62
CA SER A 7 -8.74 5.82 -0.50
C SER A 7 -9.94 5.38 -1.37
N PRO A 8 -9.99 4.11 -1.78
CA PRO A 8 -11.11 3.57 -2.57
C PRO A 8 -12.46 3.70 -1.86
N ALA A 9 -12.44 3.62 -0.52
CA ALA A 9 -13.61 3.70 0.34
C ALA A 9 -13.39 4.71 1.48
N ARG A 10 -14.47 5.14 2.11
CA ARG A 10 -14.43 6.02 3.30
C ARG A 10 -13.71 5.34 4.47
N ILE A 11 -12.98 6.14 5.25
CA ILE A 11 -12.26 5.67 6.43
C ILE A 11 -13.20 5.70 7.65
N LYS A 12 -13.32 4.57 8.36
CA LYS A 12 -14.12 4.49 9.59
C LYS A 12 -13.65 5.53 10.61
N GLY A 13 -14.58 6.31 11.17
CA GLY A 13 -14.28 7.36 12.15
C GLY A 13 -13.87 8.70 11.54
N LEU A 14 -13.76 8.81 10.21
CA LEU A 14 -13.51 10.07 9.52
C LEU A 14 -14.75 10.50 8.72
N ASN A 15 -15.30 11.67 9.05
CA ASN A 15 -16.41 12.26 8.29
C ASN A 15 -15.90 13.03 7.07
N ALA A 16 -15.38 12.31 6.07
CA ALA A 16 -14.95 12.85 4.79
C ALA A 16 -15.33 11.89 3.64
N PRO A 17 -15.77 12.41 2.48
CA PRO A 17 -16.01 11.60 1.29
C PRO A 17 -14.69 11.15 0.65
N THR A 18 -14.75 10.18 -0.25
CA THR A 18 -13.63 9.88 -1.15
C THR A 18 -13.55 10.90 -2.29
N LEU A 19 -12.40 11.02 -2.95
CA LEU A 19 -12.30 11.81 -4.19
C LEU A 19 -13.25 11.30 -5.28
N LYS A 20 -13.43 9.96 -5.37
CA LYS A 20 -14.36 9.33 -6.31
C LYS A 20 -15.81 9.78 -6.08
N GLU A 21 -16.25 9.89 -4.82
CA GLU A 21 -17.58 10.41 -4.47
C GLU A 21 -17.76 11.89 -4.86
N LEU A 22 -16.66 12.62 -5.05
CA LEU A 22 -16.66 14.00 -5.53
C LEU A 22 -16.49 14.11 -7.06
N GLY A 23 -16.54 13.00 -7.78
CA GLY A 23 -16.38 12.96 -9.24
C GLY A 23 -14.93 13.07 -9.72
N ILE A 24 -13.96 12.97 -8.81
CA ILE A 24 -12.53 12.95 -9.12
C ILE A 24 -12.06 11.50 -9.05
N ASP A 25 -11.87 10.86 -10.19
CA ASP A 25 -11.43 9.47 -10.27
C ASP A 25 -9.92 9.34 -9.98
N VAL A 26 -9.56 9.59 -8.72
CA VAL A 26 -8.21 9.51 -8.21
C VAL A 26 -8.23 8.63 -6.96
N GLU A 27 -7.43 7.58 -7.01
CA GLU A 27 -7.14 6.72 -5.88
C GLU A 27 -5.62 6.68 -5.70
N ILE A 28 -5.16 7.07 -4.51
CA ILE A 28 -3.75 7.07 -4.16
C ILE A 28 -3.61 6.52 -2.75
N GLY A 29 -3.01 5.34 -2.65
CA GLY A 29 -2.68 4.68 -1.41
C GLY A 29 -1.19 4.84 -1.10
N ASN A 30 -0.87 5.28 0.12
CA ASN A 30 0.51 5.28 0.59
C ASN A 30 0.85 3.88 1.10
N TRP A 31 1.68 3.12 0.39
CA TRP A 31 2.03 1.72 0.68
C TRP A 31 3.53 1.55 0.93
N ARG A 32 3.92 0.50 1.66
CA ARG A 32 5.31 0.22 2.08
C ARG A 32 5.67 -1.19 1.64
N GLY A 33 6.90 -1.36 1.16
CA GLY A 33 7.44 -2.66 0.73
C GLY A 33 8.65 -3.08 1.57
N VAL A 34 8.80 -4.38 1.77
CA VAL A 34 10.00 -4.99 2.35
C VAL A 34 10.70 -5.75 1.25
N TYR A 35 11.97 -5.42 0.99
CA TYR A 35 12.76 -6.01 -0.08
C TYR A 35 13.99 -6.71 0.48
N ALA A 36 14.31 -7.87 -0.08
CA ALA A 36 15.56 -8.57 0.16
C ALA A 36 16.57 -8.21 -0.94
N PRO A 37 17.88 -8.35 -0.68
CA PRO A 37 18.89 -8.15 -1.72
C PRO A 37 18.72 -9.15 -2.88
N PRO A 38 19.22 -8.83 -4.08
CA PRO A 38 19.22 -9.76 -5.19
C PRO A 38 20.07 -11.00 -4.88
N GLY A 39 19.74 -12.13 -5.49
CA GLY A 39 20.53 -13.37 -5.39
C GLY A 39 20.19 -14.30 -4.23
N ILE A 40 19.17 -13.98 -3.42
CA ILE A 40 18.67 -14.92 -2.40
C ILE A 40 18.00 -16.14 -3.04
N THR A 41 18.07 -17.29 -2.36
CA THR A 41 17.39 -18.51 -2.82
C THR A 41 15.87 -18.41 -2.60
N PRO A 42 15.06 -19.22 -3.30
CA PRO A 42 13.62 -19.29 -3.07
C PRO A 42 13.25 -19.60 -1.60
N GLU A 43 14.04 -20.47 -0.94
CA GLU A 43 13.84 -20.85 0.45
C GLU A 43 14.11 -19.68 1.39
N GLN A 44 15.17 -18.90 1.14
CA GLN A 44 15.46 -17.68 1.88
C GLN A 44 14.36 -16.64 1.68
N ARG A 45 13.86 -16.46 0.45
CA ARG A 45 12.73 -15.57 0.16
C ARG A 45 11.51 -15.96 0.96
N LYS A 46 11.19 -17.26 0.97
CA LYS A 46 10.06 -17.80 1.73
C LYS A 46 10.22 -17.54 3.22
N ALA A 47 11.39 -17.86 3.80
CA ALA A 47 11.64 -17.66 5.23
C ALA A 47 11.49 -16.18 5.64
N LEU A 48 12.07 -15.25 4.87
CA LEU A 48 11.92 -13.81 5.11
C LEU A 48 10.46 -13.35 5.00
N THR A 49 9.75 -13.81 3.97
CA THR A 49 8.33 -13.50 3.78
C THR A 49 7.50 -13.99 4.97
N ASP A 50 7.70 -15.23 5.40
CA ASP A 50 6.96 -15.82 6.53
C ASP A 50 7.20 -15.04 7.83
N MET A 51 8.43 -14.57 8.08
CA MET A 51 8.74 -13.72 9.25
C MET A 51 8.00 -12.39 9.20
N VAL A 52 7.94 -11.72 8.05
CA VAL A 52 7.19 -10.47 7.87
C VAL A 52 5.70 -10.71 8.10
N VAL A 53 5.14 -11.77 7.51
CA VAL A 53 3.73 -12.16 7.71
C VAL A 53 3.45 -12.44 9.19
N ALA A 54 4.34 -13.15 9.89
CA ALA A 54 4.19 -13.39 11.32
C ALA A 54 4.20 -12.08 12.13
N ALA A 55 5.07 -11.13 11.79
CA ALA A 55 5.10 -9.81 12.43
C ALA A 55 3.78 -9.05 12.26
N THR A 56 3.13 -9.14 11.08
CA THR A 56 1.80 -8.52 10.87
C THR A 56 0.67 -9.13 11.68
N LYS A 57 0.87 -10.31 12.28
CA LYS A 57 -0.10 -10.96 13.17
C LYS A 57 0.14 -10.62 14.64
N SER A 58 1.17 -9.86 14.96
CA SER A 58 1.50 -9.48 16.33
C SER A 58 0.49 -8.47 16.89
N LYS A 59 0.29 -8.52 18.22
CA LYS A 59 -0.59 -7.57 18.92
C LYS A 59 -0.15 -6.12 18.75
N SER A 60 1.17 -5.88 18.83
CA SER A 60 1.74 -4.54 18.66
C SER A 60 1.49 -3.97 17.25
N TRP A 61 1.47 -4.82 16.22
CA TRP A 61 1.10 -4.39 14.88
C TRP A 61 -0.38 -4.04 14.78
N ALA A 62 -1.28 -4.86 15.32
CA ALA A 62 -2.71 -4.57 15.34
C ALA A 62 -3.02 -3.25 16.07
N GLU A 63 -2.41 -3.03 17.23
CA GLU A 63 -2.50 -1.76 17.98
C GLU A 63 -1.98 -0.57 17.16
N SER A 64 -0.90 -0.76 16.39
CA SER A 64 -0.35 0.28 15.51
C SER A 64 -1.28 0.60 14.34
N ILE A 65 -1.90 -0.40 13.73
CA ILE A 65 -2.87 -0.23 12.65
C ILE A 65 -4.04 0.63 13.14
N GLU A 66 -4.62 0.30 14.29
CA GLU A 66 -5.73 1.05 14.88
C GLU A 66 -5.33 2.48 15.25
N LYS A 67 -4.21 2.63 15.98
CA LYS A 67 -3.73 3.95 16.44
C LYS A 67 -3.46 4.91 15.29
N ASN A 68 -2.96 4.42 14.17
CA ASN A 68 -2.61 5.26 13.02
C ASN A 68 -3.73 5.32 11.95
N GLY A 69 -4.85 4.61 12.14
CA GLY A 69 -5.94 4.55 11.17
C GLY A 69 -5.52 3.93 9.83
N TRP A 70 -4.54 3.01 9.85
CA TRP A 70 -4.05 2.35 8.64
C TRP A 70 -5.01 1.25 8.21
N THR A 71 -5.12 1.04 6.90
CA THR A 71 -5.86 -0.10 6.36
C THR A 71 -4.90 -1.26 6.12
N PRO A 72 -5.16 -2.47 6.63
CA PRO A 72 -4.35 -3.64 6.32
C PRO A 72 -4.39 -3.95 4.82
N ALA A 73 -3.21 -4.06 4.21
CA ALA A 73 -3.04 -4.37 2.79
C ALA A 73 -1.80 -5.25 2.59
N LEU A 74 -1.81 -6.45 3.18
CA LEU A 74 -0.69 -7.38 3.08
C LEU A 74 -0.74 -8.08 1.71
N LEU A 75 0.30 -7.86 0.90
CA LEU A 75 0.58 -8.59 -0.33
C LEU A 75 1.94 -9.26 -0.21
N THR A 76 2.08 -10.46 -0.75
CA THR A 76 3.35 -11.20 -0.79
C THR A 76 3.51 -11.92 -2.13
N GLY A 77 4.71 -12.42 -2.42
CA GLY A 77 4.95 -13.24 -3.60
C GLY A 77 4.60 -12.51 -4.91
N ALA A 78 4.04 -13.27 -5.86
CA ALA A 78 3.72 -12.77 -7.19
C ALA A 78 2.69 -11.63 -7.19
N ASP A 79 1.77 -11.60 -6.22
CA ASP A 79 0.79 -10.52 -6.11
C ASP A 79 1.44 -9.19 -5.73
N PHE A 80 2.44 -9.25 -4.83
CA PHE A 80 3.24 -8.07 -4.49
C PHE A 80 4.11 -7.63 -5.66
N ASP A 81 4.76 -8.58 -6.35
CA ASP A 81 5.59 -8.28 -7.52
C ASP A 81 4.75 -7.58 -8.61
N ALA A 82 3.58 -8.14 -8.95
CA ALA A 82 2.66 -7.56 -9.93
C ALA A 82 2.07 -6.19 -9.50
N PHE A 83 1.87 -5.98 -8.19
CA PHE A 83 1.43 -4.70 -7.66
C PHE A 83 2.50 -3.61 -7.86
N VAL A 84 3.76 -3.90 -7.51
CA VAL A 84 4.88 -2.95 -7.65
C VAL A 84 5.08 -2.57 -9.11
N ASP A 85 5.01 -3.52 -10.04
CA ASP A 85 5.14 -3.25 -11.48
C ASP A 85 4.06 -2.29 -11.98
N ARG A 86 2.80 -2.49 -11.56
CA ARG A 86 1.68 -1.60 -11.91
C ARG A 86 1.84 -0.20 -11.32
N GLU A 87 2.23 -0.12 -10.06
CA GLU A 87 2.46 1.17 -9.38
C GLU A 87 3.57 1.97 -10.06
N PHE A 88 4.69 1.31 -10.39
CA PHE A 88 5.80 1.95 -11.06
C PHE A 88 5.41 2.47 -12.46
N ALA A 89 4.71 1.65 -13.25
CA ALA A 89 4.21 2.04 -14.56
C ALA A 89 3.24 3.23 -14.48
N THR A 90 2.30 3.19 -13.53
CA THR A 90 1.30 4.23 -13.31
C THR A 90 1.96 5.54 -12.88
N LEU A 91 2.85 5.49 -11.90
CA LEU A 91 3.56 6.67 -11.40
C LEU A 91 4.42 7.30 -12.50
N ARG A 92 5.14 6.49 -13.29
CA ARG A 92 5.91 6.99 -14.43
C ARG A 92 5.01 7.71 -15.45
N ALA A 93 3.87 7.14 -15.80
CA ALA A 93 2.93 7.77 -16.72
C ALA A 93 2.40 9.12 -16.19
N ILE A 94 2.15 9.21 -14.88
CA ILE A 94 1.73 10.47 -14.22
C ILE A 94 2.86 11.51 -14.27
N MET A 95 4.10 11.12 -13.95
CA MET A 95 5.25 12.05 -13.98
C MET A 95 5.49 12.63 -15.37
N VAL A 96 5.39 11.81 -16.43
CA VAL A 96 5.50 12.27 -17.83
C VAL A 96 4.38 13.25 -18.18
N LYS A 97 3.12 12.91 -17.88
CA LYS A 97 1.97 13.80 -18.15
C LYS A 97 2.05 15.12 -17.38
N SER A 98 2.72 15.12 -16.24
CA SER A 98 2.90 16.30 -15.38
C SER A 98 4.15 17.13 -15.74
N GLY A 99 4.96 16.69 -16.72
CA GLY A 99 6.19 17.36 -17.14
C GLY A 99 7.33 17.31 -16.11
N MET A 100 7.27 16.36 -15.16
CA MET A 100 8.32 16.17 -14.17
C MET A 100 9.51 15.35 -14.71
N ILE A 101 9.26 14.55 -15.75
CA ILE A 101 10.24 13.81 -16.56
C ILE A 101 9.80 13.78 -18.03
#